data_AF-A0A967CGD7-F1
#
_entry.id   AF-A0A967CGD7-F1
#
_cell.length_a   1.000
_cell.length_b   1.000
_cell.length_c   1.000
_cell.angle_alpha   90.00
_cell.angle_beta   90.00
_cell.angle_gamma   90.00
#
_symmetry.space_group_name_H-M   'P 1'
#
loop_
_entity.id
_entity.type
_entity.pdbx_description
1 polymer ?
#
loop_
_entity_poly.entity_id
_entity_poly.type
_entity_poly.pdbx_seq_one_letter_code
_entity_poly.pdbx_strand_id
1 'polypeptide(L)'
;MTAVQSGTVATVQDGGTAPVPEVGRTILEGIRGKVFSDRYALKNERGEPIEHTPEEMWARVARGIAAVEATPEKQQYWEGRFYEVLSDFKFVPGGRILAGAGTGHKVTYYNCYVIPSPEDSRGGILD
;
A
#
# COMPACT_ATOMS: atom_id res chain seq x y z
N MET A 1 -30.20 -47.48 -17.23
CA MET A 1 -28.88 -48.03 -16.86
C MET A 1 -28.02 -46.89 -16.38
N THR A 2 -27.46 -47.10 -15.19
CA THR A 2 -26.89 -46.15 -14.25
C THR A 2 -25.40 -45.93 -14.50
N ALA A 3 -24.89 -44.72 -14.24
CA ALA A 3 -23.51 -44.38 -13.78
C ALA A 3 -23.48 -42.85 -13.61
N VAL A 4 -23.47 -42.22 -12.43
CA VAL A 4 -22.54 -42.24 -11.27
C VAL A 4 -21.08 -42.03 -11.64
N GLN A 5 -20.58 -40.83 -11.34
CA GLN A 5 -19.28 -40.46 -10.75
C GLN A 5 -19.00 -38.99 -11.09
N SER A 6 -18.36 -38.15 -10.28
CA SER A 6 -17.82 -38.26 -8.93
C SER A 6 -17.58 -36.81 -8.49
N GLY A 7 -17.87 -36.47 -7.24
CA GLY A 7 -17.55 -35.15 -6.69
C GLY A 7 -16.05 -34.88 -6.79
N THR A 8 -15.70 -33.65 -7.14
CA THR A 8 -14.35 -33.11 -6.91
C THR A 8 -14.48 -31.89 -6.01
N VAL A 9 -13.75 -32.00 -4.91
CA VAL A 9 -13.52 -31.08 -3.79
C VAL A 9 -13.45 -29.62 -4.24
N ALA A 10 -14.19 -28.75 -3.55
CA ALA A 10 -14.05 -27.30 -3.63
C ALA A 10 -12.63 -26.90 -3.23
N THR A 11 -11.80 -26.51 -4.19
CA THR A 11 -10.56 -25.80 -3.89
C THR A 11 -10.93 -24.40 -3.43
N VAL A 12 -10.42 -24.05 -2.26
CA VAL A 12 -10.53 -22.76 -1.60
C VAL A 12 -10.24 -21.65 -2.61
N GLN A 13 -11.21 -20.76 -2.80
CA GLN A 13 -11.02 -19.54 -3.59
C GLN A 13 -10.16 -18.60 -2.75
N ASP A 14 -8.85 -18.57 -3.01
CA ASP A 14 -8.02 -17.46 -2.57
C ASP A 14 -8.59 -16.18 -3.16
N GLY A 15 -8.95 -15.25 -2.26
CA GLY A 15 -9.67 -14.04 -2.57
C GLY A 15 -9.05 -13.26 -3.73
N GLY A 16 -9.93 -12.83 -4.64
CA GLY A 16 -9.59 -12.16 -5.89
C GLY A 16 -8.62 -11.01 -5.71
N THR A 17 -7.35 -11.26 -6.00
CA THR A 17 -6.36 -10.22 -6.23
C THR A 17 -6.46 -9.86 -7.71
N ALA A 18 -6.77 -8.60 -8.01
CA ALA A 18 -6.71 -8.12 -9.39
C ALA A 18 -5.29 -8.34 -9.93
N PRO A 19 -5.12 -8.94 -11.13
CA PRO A 19 -3.80 -9.17 -11.69
C PRO A 19 -3.11 -7.82 -11.89
N VAL A 20 -1.96 -7.63 -11.23
CA VAL A 20 -1.08 -6.50 -11.51
C VAL A 20 -0.62 -6.66 -12.96
N PRO A 21 -0.92 -5.71 -13.87
CA PRO A 21 -0.52 -5.85 -15.26
C PRO A 21 1.01 -5.87 -15.35
N GLU A 22 1.54 -6.79 -16.15
CA GLU A 22 2.97 -7.08 -16.32
C GLU A 22 3.68 -5.97 -17.14
N VAL A 23 3.51 -4.71 -16.73
CA VAL A 23 4.19 -3.56 -17.31
C VAL A 23 5.63 -3.56 -16.79
N GLY A 24 6.59 -3.32 -17.68
CA GLY A 24 8.02 -3.40 -17.39
C GLY A 24 8.38 -2.76 -16.05
N ARG A 25 8.95 -3.57 -15.15
CA ARG A 25 9.29 -3.17 -13.78
C ARG A 25 10.28 -2.01 -13.77
N THR A 26 9.96 -0.93 -13.06
CA THR A 26 10.86 0.21 -12.92
C THR A 26 12.08 -0.20 -12.08
N ILE A 27 13.26 -0.17 -12.70
CA ILE A 27 14.53 -0.40 -11.99
C ILE A 27 15.07 0.93 -11.46
N LEU A 28 15.12 1.05 -10.13
CA LEU A 28 15.70 2.21 -9.44
C LEU A 28 17.16 1.94 -9.08
N GLU A 29 18.09 2.61 -9.76
CA GLU A 29 19.54 2.48 -9.52
C GLU A 29 20.12 3.66 -8.72
N GLY A 30 21.26 3.46 -8.06
CA GLY A 30 21.97 4.52 -7.35
C GLY A 30 21.16 5.08 -6.15
N ILE A 31 21.14 6.41 -6.00
CA ILE A 31 20.51 7.08 -4.85
C ILE A 31 19.01 6.77 -4.78
N ARG A 32 18.29 6.77 -5.90
CA ARG A 32 16.84 6.48 -5.92
C ARG A 32 16.54 5.06 -5.46
N GLY A 33 17.37 4.08 -5.85
CA GLY A 33 17.24 2.69 -5.39
C GLY A 33 17.49 2.55 -3.90
N LYS A 34 18.56 3.20 -3.41
CA LYS A 34 18.89 3.22 -1.98
C LYS A 34 17.76 3.86 -1.15
N VAL A 35 17.28 5.04 -1.55
CA VAL A 35 16.20 5.74 -0.85
C VAL A 35 14.91 4.92 -0.86
N PHE A 36 14.55 4.33 -2.00
CA PHE A 36 13.39 3.44 -2.11
C PHE A 36 13.48 2.27 -1.13
N SER A 37 14.58 1.52 -1.17
CA SER A 37 14.80 0.37 -0.29
C SER A 37 14.86 0.75 1.19
N ASP A 38 15.46 1.90 1.52
CA ASP A 38 15.61 2.34 2.91
C ASP A 38 14.31 2.88 3.51
N ARG A 39 13.50 3.60 2.71
CA ARG A 39 12.42 4.46 3.23
C ARG A 39 11.01 4.04 2.84
N TYR A 40 10.82 3.34 1.72
CA TYR A 40 9.49 3.17 1.12
C TYR A 40 9.11 1.72 0.84
N ALA A 41 10.08 0.88 0.45
CA ALA A 41 9.86 -0.55 0.29
C ALA A 41 9.40 -1.15 1.62
N LEU A 42 8.28 -1.90 1.58
CA LEU A 42 7.85 -2.67 2.73
C LEU A 42 8.89 -3.73 3.06
N LYS A 43 9.13 -3.91 4.36
CA LYS A 43 10.07 -4.87 4.91
C LYS A 43 9.35 -5.89 5.76
N ASN A 44 9.89 -7.10 5.81
CA ASN A 44 9.43 -8.13 6.74
C ASN A 44 9.91 -7.81 8.18
N GLU A 45 9.55 -8.67 9.14
CA GLU A 45 9.91 -8.53 10.55
C GLU A 45 11.43 -8.56 10.80
N ARG A 46 12.22 -9.14 9.87
CA ARG A 46 13.68 -9.19 9.93
C ARG A 46 14.33 -7.93 9.31
N GLY A 47 13.53 -7.00 8.80
CA GLY A 47 13.99 -5.78 8.15
C GLY A 47 14.40 -5.96 6.69
N GLU A 48 14.12 -7.11 6.08
CA GLU A 48 14.46 -7.41 4.68
C GLU A 48 13.35 -6.87 3.77
N PRO A 49 13.68 -6.15 2.68
CA PRO A 49 12.67 -5.67 1.73
C PRO A 49 11.92 -6.83 1.09
N ILE A 50 10.59 -6.76 1.10
CA ILE A 50 9.70 -7.66 0.36
C ILE A 50 9.12 -6.99 -0.90
N GLU A 51 9.29 -5.67 -1.01
CA GLU A 51 9.03 -4.90 -2.21
C GLU A 51 10.37 -4.46 -2.81
N HIS A 52 10.54 -4.69 -4.10
CA HIS A 52 11.75 -4.42 -4.86
C HIS A 52 11.53 -3.37 -5.95
N THR A 53 10.27 -3.07 -6.27
CA THR A 53 9.89 -2.17 -7.35
C THR A 53 8.83 -1.15 -6.92
N PRO A 54 8.81 0.05 -7.53
CA PRO A 54 7.72 1.01 -7.34
C PRO A 54 6.34 0.42 -7.62
N GLU A 55 6.22 -0.47 -8.61
CA GLU A 55 4.96 -1.12 -8.99
C GLU A 55 4.37 -1.96 -7.84
N GLU A 56 5.21 -2.72 -7.13
CA GLU A 56 4.78 -3.48 -5.94
C GLU A 56 4.30 -2.54 -4.82
N MET A 57 5.06 -1.46 -4.56
CA MET A 57 4.67 -0.43 -3.60
C MET A 57 3.36 0.24 -4.00
N TRP A 58 3.18 0.63 -5.27
CA TRP A 58 1.96 1.28 -5.76
C TRP A 58 0.75 0.36 -5.63
N ALA A 59 0.90 -0.94 -5.93
CA ALA A 59 -0.17 -1.92 -5.73
C ALA A 59 -0.59 -2.01 -4.25
N ARG A 60 0.39 -2.07 -3.33
CA ARG A 60 0.11 -2.03 -1.88
C ARG A 60 -0.59 -0.73 -1.47
N VAL A 61 -0.06 0.42 -1.89
CA VAL A 61 -0.60 1.73 -1.50
C VAL A 61 -2.02 1.89 -2.03
N ALA A 62 -2.27 1.57 -3.29
CA ALA A 62 -3.58 1.64 -3.93
C ALA A 62 -4.63 0.80 -3.20
N ARG A 63 -4.31 -0.47 -2.91
CA ARG A 63 -5.17 -1.35 -2.11
C ARG A 63 -5.41 -0.79 -0.70
N GLY A 64 -4.35 -0.28 -0.07
CA GLY A 64 -4.40 0.27 1.28
C GLY A 64 -5.32 1.48 1.41
N ILE A 65 -5.28 2.41 0.44
CA ILE A 65 -6.13 3.60 0.47
C ILE A 65 -7.55 3.33 -0.04
N ALA A 66 -7.74 2.36 -0.95
CA ALA A 66 -9.05 1.93 -1.42
C ALA A 66 -9.85 1.18 -0.34
N ALA A 67 -9.19 0.54 0.63
CA ALA A 67 -9.84 -0.27 1.67
C ALA A 67 -10.84 0.49 2.56
N VAL A 68 -10.80 1.83 2.58
CA VAL A 68 -11.78 2.65 3.31
C VAL A 68 -13.16 2.71 2.63
N GLU A 69 -13.23 2.32 1.36
CA GLU A 69 -14.45 2.35 0.57
C GLU A 69 -15.49 1.34 1.08
N ALA A 70 -16.77 1.73 1.01
CA ALA A 70 -17.84 1.07 1.74
C ALA A 70 -18.19 -0.35 1.24
N THR A 71 -17.91 -0.66 -0.03
CA THR A 71 -18.27 -1.97 -0.61
C THR A 71 -17.09 -2.56 -1.37
N PRO A 72 -16.99 -3.89 -1.48
CA PRO A 72 -15.93 -4.55 -2.25
C PRO A 72 -15.83 -4.07 -3.69
N GLU A 73 -16.96 -3.78 -4.33
CA GLU A 73 -17.01 -3.28 -5.71
C GLU A 73 -16.38 -1.89 -5.81
N LYS A 74 -16.62 -1.02 -4.82
CA LYS A 74 -16.00 0.31 -4.76
C LYS A 74 -14.51 0.21 -4.43
N GLN A 75 -14.13 -0.67 -3.50
CA GLN A 75 -12.72 -0.92 -3.18
C GLN A 75 -11.95 -1.34 -4.44
N GLN A 76 -12.47 -2.32 -5.19
CA GLN A 76 -11.84 -2.79 -6.42
C GLN A 76 -11.82 -1.71 -7.51
N TYR A 77 -12.91 -0.96 -7.66
CA TYR A 77 -12.99 0.17 -8.60
C TYR A 77 -11.91 1.23 -8.30
N TRP A 78 -11.79 1.64 -7.04
CA TRP A 78 -10.86 2.69 -6.64
C TRP A 78 -9.42 2.20 -6.57
N GLU A 79 -9.15 0.96 -6.17
CA GLU A 79 -7.80 0.37 -6.19
C GLU A 79 -7.17 0.48 -7.58
N GLY A 80 -7.89 0.09 -8.64
CA GLY A 80 -7.40 0.19 -10.01
C GLY A 80 -7.09 1.64 -10.43
N ARG A 81 -7.96 2.58 -10.06
CA ARG A 81 -7.81 4.01 -10.39
C ARG A 81 -6.66 4.66 -9.63
N PHE A 82 -6.48 4.28 -8.37
CA PHE A 82 -5.36 4.74 -7.56
C PHE A 82 -4.04 4.17 -8.06
N TYR A 83 -3.99 2.89 -8.44
CA TYR A 83 -2.81 2.32 -9.06
C TYR A 83 -2.44 3.07 -10.35
N GLU A 84 -3.42 3.38 -11.20
CA GLU A 84 -3.23 4.10 -12.46
C GLU A 84 -2.61 5.49 -12.28
N VAL A 85 -3.05 6.23 -11.25
CA VAL A 85 -2.55 7.58 -10.95
C VAL A 85 -1.20 7.57 -10.25
N LEU A 86 -0.88 6.53 -9.48
CA LEU A 86 0.45 6.35 -8.87
C LEU A 86 1.49 5.87 -9.89
N SER A 87 1.05 5.07 -10.87
CA SER A 87 1.91 4.48 -11.89
C SER A 87 2.63 5.53 -12.72
N ASP A 88 3.86 5.21 -13.12
CA ASP A 88 4.73 6.08 -13.93
C ASP A 88 4.96 7.45 -13.28
N PHE A 89 4.92 7.51 -11.95
CA PHE A 89 5.12 8.71 -11.15
C PHE A 89 4.19 9.88 -11.50
N LYS A 90 3.03 9.62 -12.14
CA LYS A 90 2.05 10.68 -12.51
C LYS A 90 1.58 11.47 -11.28
N PHE A 91 1.50 10.80 -10.13
CA PHE A 91 1.25 11.41 -8.83
C PHE A 91 2.12 10.76 -7.75
N VAL A 92 2.77 11.58 -6.94
CA VAL A 92 3.62 11.12 -5.82
C VAL A 92 3.04 11.64 -4.51
N PRO A 93 2.37 10.80 -3.70
CA PRO A 93 1.83 11.23 -2.41
C PRO A 93 2.95 11.44 -1.39
N GLY A 94 2.61 12.06 -0.25
CA GLY A 94 3.56 12.30 0.83
C GLY A 94 4.18 11.00 1.36
N GLY A 95 5.44 11.09 1.81
CA GLY A 95 6.23 9.90 2.16
C GLY A 95 5.62 8.99 3.22
N ARG A 96 4.87 9.54 4.19
CA ARG A 96 4.12 8.75 5.19
C ARG A 96 3.07 7.83 4.56
N ILE A 97 2.41 8.28 3.49
CA ILE A 97 1.41 7.49 2.76
C ILE A 97 2.11 6.35 2.02
N LEU A 98 3.20 6.64 1.29
CA LEU A 98 3.97 5.62 0.56
C LEU A 98 4.51 4.52 1.48
N ALA A 99 5.07 4.91 2.63
CA ALA A 99 5.65 3.99 3.60
C ALA A 99 4.59 3.21 4.42
N GLY A 100 3.39 3.77 4.60
CA GLY A 100 2.42 3.27 5.58
C GLY A 100 1.17 2.61 5.00
N ALA A 101 0.67 3.08 3.85
CA ALA A 101 -0.59 2.60 3.28
C ALA A 101 -0.51 1.11 2.94
N GLY A 102 -1.52 0.34 3.36
CA GLY A 102 -1.63 -1.09 3.03
C GLY A 102 -0.63 -2.01 3.72
N THR A 103 0.16 -1.52 4.68
CA THR A 103 1.15 -2.33 5.42
C THR A 103 0.57 -3.08 6.63
N GLY A 104 -0.60 -2.68 7.12
CA GLY A 104 -1.17 -3.16 8.39
C GLY A 104 -0.53 -2.54 9.64
N HIS A 105 0.53 -1.74 9.50
CA HIS A 105 1.12 -1.03 10.62
C HIS A 105 0.22 0.14 11.09
N LYS A 106 0.12 0.32 12.41
CA LYS A 106 -0.59 1.46 13.01
C LYS A 106 0.28 2.72 12.97
N VAL A 107 0.37 3.34 11.80
CA VAL A 107 1.10 4.59 11.57
C VAL A 107 0.18 5.68 11.04
N THR A 108 0.55 6.94 11.28
CA THR A 108 -0.16 8.08 10.71
C THR A 108 0.25 8.32 9.26
N TYR A 109 -0.74 8.74 8.45
CA TYR A 109 -0.52 9.16 7.05
C TYR A 109 -0.38 10.67 6.90
N TYR A 110 -0.59 11.44 7.97
CA TYR A 110 -0.39 12.88 7.97
C TYR A 110 1.10 13.22 7.97
N ASN A 111 1.50 14.15 7.09
CA ASN A 111 2.88 14.64 7.04
C ASN A 111 3.06 15.94 7.82
N CYS A 112 1.98 16.71 7.98
CA CYS A 112 2.00 18.03 8.60
C CYS A 112 1.04 18.06 9.78
N TYR A 113 1.47 18.67 10.87
CA TYR A 113 0.65 18.92 12.06
C TYR A 113 0.73 20.39 12.41
N VAL A 114 -0.39 20.91 12.92
CA VAL A 114 -0.44 22.21 13.57
C VAL A 114 -0.98 21.95 14.96
N ILE A 115 -0.20 22.33 15.97
CA ILE A 115 -0.62 22.27 17.36
C ILE A 115 -1.11 23.66 17.78
N PRO A 116 -2.13 23.76 18.65
CA PRO A 116 -2.53 25.04 19.23
C PRO A 116 -1.34 25.74 19.89
N SER A 117 -1.39 27.08 19.94
CA SER A 117 -0.39 27.81 20.72
C SER A 117 -0.44 27.33 22.17
N PRO A 118 0.71 26.99 22.77
CA PRO A 118 0.75 26.64 24.18
C PRO A 118 0.34 27.83 25.04
N GLU A 119 -0.08 27.56 26.27
CA GLU A 119 -0.17 28.61 27.29
C GLU A 119 1.21 29.27 27.47
N ASP A 120 1.22 30.58 27.73
CA ASP A 120 2.47 31.33 27.98
C ASP A 120 3.01 31.05 29.39
N SER A 121 3.44 29.81 29.60
CA SER A 121 3.96 29.32 30.85
C SER A 121 4.99 28.21 30.61
N ARG A 122 5.82 27.93 31.61
CA ARG A 122 6.76 26.80 31.55
C ARG A 122 6.04 25.46 31.46
N GLY A 123 4.82 25.36 32.01
CA GLY A 123 3.97 24.18 31.88
C GLY A 123 3.48 24.02 30.44
N GLY A 124 2.92 25.09 29.86
CA GLY A 124 2.42 25.08 28.49
C GLY A 124 3.48 24.75 27.43
N ILE A 125 4.76 25.05 27.65
CA ILE A 125 5.85 24.64 26.74
C ILE A 125 6.10 23.13 26.76
N LEU A 126 5.84 22.45 27.89
CA LEU A 126 6.16 21.04 28.09
C LEU A 126 4.98 20.10 27.80
N ASP A 127 3.75 20.62 27.86
CA ASP A 127 2.51 19.91 27.53
C ASP A 127 2.33 19.75 26.00
#